data_AF-A0A352NKJ4-F1
#
_entry.id   AF-A0A352NKJ4-F1
#
_cell.length_a   1.000
_cell.length_b   1.000
_cell.length_c   1.000
_cell.angle_alpha   90.00
_cell.angle_beta   90.00
_cell.angle_gamma   90.00
#
_symmetry.space_group_name_H-M   'P 1'
#
loop_
_entity.id
_entity.type
_entity.pdbx_description
1 polymer ?
#
loop_
_entity_poly.entity_id
_entity_poly.type
_entity_poly.pdbx_seq_one_letter_code
_entity_poly.pdbx_strand_id
1 'polypeptide(L)' 'MGTPKFDPPEEEIKKLLSHIAMICLSEEFQSLKLELETIYNQSNVENVRLTAFQDALYAFLAQEEDEQSYQSHVY' A
#
# COMPACT_ATOMS: atom_id res chain seq x y z
N MET A 1 -6.07 31.71 1.47
CA MET A 1 -4.96 30.98 0.84
C MET A 1 -5.54 29.67 0.30
N GLY A 2 -5.86 29.59 -0.99
CA GLY A 2 -6.37 28.36 -1.59
C GLY A 2 -5.24 27.34 -1.64
N THR A 3 -5.49 26.12 -1.18
CA THR A 3 -4.54 25.02 -1.33
C THR A 3 -4.23 24.85 -2.83
N PRO A 4 -2.95 24.79 -3.24
CA PRO A 4 -2.64 24.48 -4.63
C PRO A 4 -3.24 23.11 -4.93
N LYS A 5 -4.16 23.08 -5.90
CA LYS A 5 -4.62 21.82 -6.49
C LYS A 5 -3.43 21.26 -7.25
N PHE A 6 -2.61 20.50 -6.54
CA PHE A 6 -1.61 19.65 -7.16
C PHE A 6 -2.42 18.50 -7.74
N ASP A 7 -2.93 18.70 -8.96
CA ASP A 7 -3.44 17.59 -9.75
C ASP A 7 -2.18 16.88 -10.27
N PRO A 8 -1.78 15.74 -9.67
CA PRO A 8 -0.64 15.01 -10.19
C PRO A 8 -0.91 14.69 -11.68
N PRO A 9 0.12 14.72 -12.53
CA PRO A 9 -0.03 14.38 -13.94
C PRO A 9 -0.75 13.03 -14.06
N GLU A 10 -1.70 12.92 -14.98
CA GLU A 10 -2.46 11.68 -15.19
C GLU A 10 -1.55 10.44 -15.35
N GLU A 11 -0.36 10.64 -15.91
CA GLU A 11 0.68 9.61 -16.03
C GLU A 11 1.22 9.12 -14.67
N GLU A 12 1.37 10.00 -13.67
CA GLU A 12 1.81 9.61 -12.33
C GLU A 12 0.73 8.81 -11.62
N ILE A 13 -0.54 9.20 -11.77
CA ILE A 13 -1.68 8.44 -11.26
C ILE A 13 -1.72 7.05 -11.91
N LYS A 14 -1.51 6.96 -13.23
CA LYS A 14 -1.47 5.68 -13.95
C LYS A 14 -0.34 4.79 -13.48
N LYS A 15 0.84 5.35 -13.25
CA LYS A 15 2.00 4.61 -12.70
C LYS A 15 1.67 4.07 -11.31
N LEU A 16 1.15 4.92 -10.42
CA LEU A 16 0.76 4.52 -9.08
C LEU A 16 -0.32 3.42 -9.09
N LEU A 17 -1.35 3.57 -9.92
CA LEU A 17 -2.40 2.55 -10.07
C LEU A 17 -1.86 1.22 -10.60
N SER A 18 -0.96 1.26 -11.59
CA SER A 18 -0.32 0.07 -12.14
C SER A 18 0.52 -0.63 -11.07
N HIS A 19 1.23 0.16 -10.27
CA HIS A 19 2.05 -0.34 -9.16
C HIS A 19 1.21 -1.00 -8.07
N ILE A 20 0.16 -0.32 -7.60
CA ILE A 20 -0.80 -0.88 -6.64
C ILE A 20 -1.44 -2.17 -7.18
N ALA A 21 -1.75 -2.22 -8.48
CA ALA A 21 -2.28 -3.42 -9.10
C ALA A 21 -1.28 -4.58 -9.05
N MET A 22 0.01 -4.33 -9.30
CA MET A 22 1.05 -5.36 -9.17
C MET A 22 1.18 -5.86 -7.72
N ILE A 23 1.17 -4.95 -6.74
CA ILE A 23 1.18 -5.33 -5.32
C ILE A 23 -0.02 -6.21 -4.99
N CYS A 24 -1.23 -5.80 -5.40
CA CYS A 24 -2.45 -6.58 -5.13
C CYS A 24 -2.43 -7.99 -5.75
N LEU A 25 -1.71 -8.17 -6.85
CA LEU A 25 -1.57 -9.45 -7.54
C LEU A 25 -0.44 -10.33 -6.96
N SER A 26 0.43 -9.79 -6.10
CA SER A 26 1.51 -10.57 -5.50
C SER A 26 0.98 -11.58 -4.48
N GLU A 27 1.62 -12.75 -4.41
CA GLU A 27 1.23 -13.81 -3.47
C GLU A 27 1.55 -13.40 -2.02
N GLU A 28 2.64 -12.68 -1.81
CA GLU A 28 3.05 -12.16 -0.51
C GLU A 28 2.02 -11.18 0.05
N PHE A 29 1.51 -10.27 -0.79
CA PHE A 29 0.46 -9.33 -0.39
C PHE A 29 -0.84 -10.05 -0.04
N GLN A 30 -1.27 -11.00 -0.87
CA GLN A 30 -2.51 -11.75 -0.62
C GLN A 30 -2.41 -12.59 0.65
N SER A 31 -1.24 -13.17 0.93
CA SER A 31 -0.98 -13.94 2.16
C SER A 31 -1.01 -13.05 3.38
N LEU A 32 -0.29 -11.92 3.36
CA LEU A 32 -0.28 -10.94 4.46
C LEU A 32 -1.69 -10.42 4.76
N LYS A 33 -2.44 -10.08 3.71
CA LYS A 33 -3.83 -9.64 3.84
C LYS A 33 -4.69 -10.71 4.52
N LEU A 34 -4.60 -11.98 4.12
CA LEU A 34 -5.38 -13.07 4.72
C LEU A 34 -5.02 -13.30 6.20
N GLU A 35 -3.74 -13.18 6.55
CA GLU A 35 -3.28 -13.26 7.93
C GLU A 35 -3.86 -12.11 8.76
N LEU A 36 -3.77 -10.87 8.27
CA LEU A 36 -4.36 -9.70 8.92
C LEU A 36 -5.89 -9.81 9.05
N GLU A 37 -6.59 -10.29 8.01
CA GLU A 37 -8.02 -10.55 8.07
C GLU A 37 -8.36 -11.56 9.17
N THR A 38 -7.56 -12.62 9.33
CA THR A 38 -7.76 -13.63 10.36
C THR A 38 -7.57 -13.05 11.77
N ILE A 39 -6.53 -12.23 11.96
CA ILE A 39 -6.23 -11.56 13.24
C ILE A 39 -7.32 -10.54 13.60
N TYR A 40 -7.73 -9.71 12.64
CA TYR A 40 -8.74 -8.68 12.85
C TYR A 40 -10.14 -9.23 13.04
N ASN A 41 -10.47 -10.37 12.41
CA ASN A 41 -11.72 -11.09 12.66
C ASN A 41 -11.82 -11.60 14.11
N GLN A 42 -10.69 -11.97 14.72
CA GLN A 42 -10.63 -12.38 16.13
C GLN A 42 -10.66 -11.18 17.10
N SER A 43 -10.39 -9.97 16.61
CA SER A 43 -10.17 -8.78 17.43
C SER A 43 -11.36 -7.79 17.45
N ASN A 44 -12.52 -8.18 16.93
CA ASN A 44 -13.75 -7.36 16.85
C ASN A 44 -13.55 -5.98 16.18
N VAL A 45 -12.67 -5.93 15.16
CA VAL A 45 -12.43 -4.74 14.35
C VAL A 45 -13.54 -4.59 13.32
N GLU A 46 -14.11 -3.40 13.18
CA GLU A 46 -15.09 -3.13 12.12
C GLU A 46 -14.41 -3.11 10.75
N ASN A 47 -15.12 -3.58 9.71
CA ASN A 47 -14.61 -3.60 8.33
C ASN A 47 -13.28 -4.37 8.16
N VAL A 48 -13.10 -5.47 8.91
CA VAL A 48 -11.95 -6.39 8.90
C VAL A 48 -11.20 -6.47 7.57
N ARG A 49 -11.91 -6.75 6.46
CA ARG A 49 -11.31 -6.91 5.13
C ARG A 49 -10.71 -5.63 4.58
N LEU A 50 -11.36 -4.49 4.81
CA LEU A 50 -10.92 -3.19 4.34
C LEU A 50 -9.71 -2.72 5.16
N THR A 51 -9.75 -2.92 6.48
CA THR A 51 -8.65 -2.59 7.39
C THR A 51 -7.41 -3.44 7.09
N ALA A 52 -7.58 -4.76 6.96
CA ALA A 52 -6.48 -5.66 6.58
C ALA A 52 -5.87 -5.32 5.22
N PHE A 53 -6.71 -4.94 4.25
CA PHE A 53 -6.24 -4.51 2.94
C PHE A 53 -5.45 -3.21 3.01
N GLN A 54 -5.94 -2.20 3.73
CA GLN A 54 -5.24 -0.92 3.89
C GLN A 54 -3.90 -1.13 4.59
N ASP A 55 -3.88 -1.86 5.69
CA ASP A 55 -2.66 -2.10 6.47
C ASP A 55 -1.63 -2.90 5.68
N ALA A 56 -2.07 -3.95 4.96
CA ALA A 56 -1.17 -4.67 4.05
C ALA A 56 -0.62 -3.73 2.97
N LEU A 57 -1.45 -2.89 2.34
CA LEU A 57 -1.02 -2.02 1.25
C LEU A 57 -0.03 -0.97 1.75
N TYR A 58 -0.30 -0.35 2.89
CA TYR A 58 0.62 0.62 3.49
C TYR A 58 1.93 -0.03 3.92
N ALA A 59 1.92 -1.26 4.43
CA ALA A 59 3.14 -1.98 4.78
C ALA A 59 4.04 -2.20 3.55
N PHE A 60 3.46 -2.63 2.42
CA PHE A 60 4.20 -2.82 1.17
C PHE A 60 4.72 -1.50 0.58
N LEU A 61 3.89 -0.46 0.55
CA LEU A 61 4.31 0.86 0.05
C LEU A 61 5.43 1.47 0.91
N ALA A 62 5.31 1.37 2.24
CA ALA A 62 6.34 1.86 3.16
C ALA A 62 7.66 1.09 3.01
N GLN A 63 7.58 -0.23 2.85
CA GLN A 63 8.76 -1.07 2.60
C GLN A 63 9.48 -0.66 1.31
N GLU A 64 8.74 -0.40 0.23
CA GLU A 64 9.33 0.05 -1.04
C GLU A 64 9.94 1.46 -0.95
N GLU A 65 9.30 2.39 -0.23
CA GLU A 65 9.87 3.71 0.05
C GLU A 65 11.19 3.59 0.83
N ASP A 66 11.23 2.72 1.84
CA ASP A 66 12.44 2.45 2.60
C ASP A 66 13.53 1.85 1.68
N GLU A 67 13.23 0.83 0.88
CA GLU A 67 14.20 0.21 -0.05
C GLU A 67 14.75 1.21 -1.08
N GLN A 68 13.91 2.09 -1.63
CA GLN A 68 14.35 3.16 -2.54
C GLN A 68 15.24 4.19 -1.83
N SER A 69 14.92 4.53 -0.58
CA SER A 69 15.74 5.44 0.23
C SER A 69 17.13 4.86 0.55
N TYR A 70 17.20 3.55 0.83
CA TYR A 70 18.46 2.84 1.07
C TYR A 70 19.32 2.75 -0.20
N GLN A 71 18.73 2.48 -1.36
CA GLN A 71 19.49 2.44 -2.62
C GLN A 71 20.05 3.81 -3.02
N SER A 72 19.34 4.90 -2.73
CA SER A 72 19.84 6.26 -2.99
C SER A 72 21.02 6.67 -2.10
N HIS A 73 21.23 6.00 -0.97
CA HIS A 73 22.27 6.35 0.01
C HIS A 73 23.57 5.55 -0.15
N VAL A 74 23.60 4.59 -1.08
CA VAL A 74 24.73 3.70 -1.37
C VAL A 74 25.54 4.16 -2.61
N TYR A 75 25.12 5.24 -3.28
CA TYR A 75 25.83 5.86 -4.42
C TYR A 75 26.55 7.15 -4.03
#